data_AF-A0A971GDK2-F1
#
_entry.id   AF-A0A971GDK2-F1
#
_cell.length_a   1.000
_cell.length_b   1.000
_cell.length_c   1.000
_cell.angle_alpha   90.00
_cell.angle_beta   90.00
_cell.angle_gamma   90.00
#
_symmetry.space_group_name_H-M   'P 1'
#
loop_
_entity.id
_entity.type
_entity.pdbx_description
1 polymer ?
#
loop_
_entity_poly.entity_id
_entity_poly.type
_entity_poly.pdbx_seq_one_letter_code
_entity_poly.pdbx_strand_id
1 'polypeptide(L)'
;MAKKIKGVVRFILIAFMIFSAGLVLYSVTLYKKSYPDYSTYNAGEYGIKAIYLLSKEMGYSPKRFHYPAKFISNEKLIVAYRPDIALFNEDEEQLGIKQWLLNGNTLILIPERGTARSLWIFDTISEMKEWHEVSNIGNITVTWYGVGEGKVCVMGQEDYFLNTNLGNSDAGIAFIGALERAGIRDVYFNEYYHYIQKPAPGVWELIGTAGQLALIQLVITLILAVVKGWKPFGRDNLEDYWNKRPENEVLLALSNLYARMRSYPLMLSNYYGYFRQKYGRFLTVPGPLQYKAMQTLAACERYIEGGYRSRKQLINIMRDLDKIEEEIKKGMKKIWN
;
A
#
# COMPACT_ATOMS: atom_id res chain seq x y z
N MET A 1 6.19 11.99 24.90
CA MET A 1 5.78 11.02 23.86
C MET A 1 6.48 11.22 22.51
N ALA A 2 6.62 12.44 21.98
CA ALA A 2 7.23 12.70 20.67
C ALA A 2 8.68 12.18 20.47
N LYS A 3 9.51 12.13 21.52
CA LYS A 3 10.89 11.61 21.46
C LYS A 3 10.97 10.08 21.21
N LYS A 4 10.04 9.29 21.77
CA LYS A 4 9.99 7.83 21.55
C LYS A 4 9.54 7.49 20.13
N ILE A 5 8.61 8.27 19.57
CA ILE A 5 8.08 8.07 18.21
C ILE A 5 9.17 8.34 17.15
N LYS A 6 10.00 9.38 17.31
CA LYS A 6 11.11 9.66 16.39
C LYS A 6 12.17 8.54 16.34
N GLY A 7 12.38 7.83 17.45
CA GLY A 7 13.30 6.70 17.51
C GLY A 7 12.78 5.49 16.72
N VAL A 8 11.49 5.17 16.87
CA VAL A 8 10.84 4.07 16.14
C VAL A 8 10.81 4.34 14.64
N VAL A 9 10.49 5.58 14.23
CA VAL A 9 10.45 5.96 12.81
C VAL A 9 11.83 5.88 12.15
N ARG A 10 12.90 6.29 12.85
CA ARG A 10 14.29 6.13 12.34
C ARG A 10 14.68 4.67 12.18
N PHE A 11 14.30 3.82 13.13
CA PHE A 11 14.60 2.38 13.06
C PHE A 11 13.90 1.72 11.88
N ILE A 12 12.63 2.05 11.63
CA ILE A 12 11.87 1.56 10.47
C ILE A 12 12.50 2.02 9.16
N LEU A 13 12.94 3.28 9.06
CA LEU A 13 13.60 3.80 7.87
C LEU A 13 14.94 3.11 7.57
N ILE A 14 15.73 2.83 8.61
CA ILE A 14 17.02 2.12 8.46
C ILE A 14 16.77 0.68 8.04
N ALA A 15 15.81 -0.01 8.68
CA ALA A 15 15.44 -1.38 8.32
C ALA A 15 14.93 -1.46 6.86
N PHE A 16 14.11 -0.51 6.44
CA PHE A 16 13.62 -0.40 5.07
C PHE A 16 14.76 -0.15 4.08
N MET A 17 15.71 0.73 4.41
CA MET A 17 16.87 1.02 3.58
C MET A 17 17.76 -0.22 3.41
N ILE A 18 18.04 -0.97 4.48
CA ILE A 18 18.83 -2.21 4.44
C ILE A 18 18.09 -3.29 3.64
N PHE A 19 16.78 -3.44 3.82
CA PHE A 19 15.96 -4.37 3.05
C PHE A 19 15.95 -4.02 1.56
N SER A 20 15.82 -2.73 1.22
CA SER A 20 15.87 -2.26 -0.17
C SER A 20 17.25 -2.47 -0.81
N ALA A 21 18.34 -2.23 -0.07
CA ALA A 21 19.69 -2.50 -0.53
C ALA A 21 19.94 -4.01 -0.75
N GLY A 22 19.42 -4.85 0.15
CA GLY A 22 19.42 -6.30 0.00
C GLY A 22 18.64 -6.76 -1.24
N LEU A 23 17.48 -6.16 -1.52
CA LEU A 23 16.69 -6.44 -2.73
C LEU A 23 17.41 -6.00 -4.01
N VAL A 24 18.06 -4.84 -4.01
CA VAL A 24 18.85 -4.37 -5.15
C VAL A 24 20.06 -5.30 -5.39
N LEU A 25 20.80 -5.65 -4.34
CA LEU A 25 21.93 -6.59 -4.43
C LEU A 25 21.49 -8.00 -4.89
N TYR A 26 20.35 -8.47 -4.41
CA TYR A 26 19.74 -9.72 -4.87
C TYR A 26 19.33 -9.64 -6.34
N SER A 27 18.73 -8.52 -6.77
CA SER A 27 18.33 -8.32 -8.17
C SER A 27 19.51 -8.24 -9.14
N VAL A 28 20.66 -7.71 -8.70
CA VAL A 28 21.86 -7.52 -9.53
C VAL A 28 22.68 -8.82 -9.63
N THR A 29 22.65 -9.68 -8.60
CA THR A 29 23.46 -10.91 -8.58
C THR A 29 22.77 -12.14 -9.19
N LEU A 30 21.44 -12.15 -9.34
CA LEU A 30 20.71 -13.39 -9.70
C LEU A 30 20.33 -13.62 -11.16
N TYR A 31 20.61 -12.73 -12.11
CA TYR A 31 20.17 -12.99 -13.48
C TYR A 31 21.16 -12.50 -14.54
N LYS A 32 22.21 -13.30 -14.79
CA LYS A 32 22.47 -13.65 -16.18
C LYS A 32 21.27 -14.51 -16.59
N LYS A 33 20.17 -13.89 -17.06
CA LYS A 33 19.05 -14.64 -17.62
C LYS A 33 19.61 -15.52 -18.74
N SER A 34 19.79 -16.80 -18.46
CA SER A 34 20.02 -17.80 -19.48
C SER A 34 18.69 -17.94 -20.21
N TYR A 35 18.51 -17.10 -21.23
CA TYR A 35 17.40 -17.27 -22.15
C TYR A 35 17.62 -18.56 -22.93
N PRO A 36 16.54 -19.30 -23.27
CA PRO A 36 16.68 -20.53 -24.05
C PRO A 36 17.33 -20.22 -25.39
N ASP A 37 17.95 -21.24 -25.97
CA ASP A 37 18.44 -21.18 -27.35
C ASP A 37 17.28 -20.86 -28.30
N TYR A 38 17.61 -20.32 -29.46
CA TYR A 38 16.66 -19.98 -30.53
C TYR A 38 15.71 -18.81 -30.23
N SER A 39 15.78 -18.22 -29.04
CA SER A 39 14.99 -17.04 -28.66
C SER A 39 15.59 -15.72 -29.15
N THR A 40 14.73 -14.71 -29.43
CA THR A 40 15.18 -13.33 -29.70
C THR A 40 15.66 -12.58 -28.45
N TYR A 41 15.50 -13.16 -27.26
CA TYR A 41 16.11 -12.64 -26.04
C TYR A 41 17.57 -13.09 -25.87
N ASN A 42 17.93 -14.24 -26.45
CA ASN A 42 19.23 -14.85 -26.30
C ASN A 42 20.28 -14.15 -27.19
N ALA A 43 21.28 -13.54 -26.55
CA ALA A 43 22.40 -12.87 -27.20
C ALA A 43 23.62 -13.78 -27.40
N GLY A 44 23.56 -15.03 -26.94
CA GLY A 44 24.59 -16.05 -27.12
C GLY A 44 24.60 -16.62 -28.54
N GLU A 45 25.49 -17.57 -28.78
CA GLU A 45 25.77 -18.14 -30.12
C GLU A 45 24.53 -18.73 -30.79
N TYR A 46 23.72 -19.46 -30.04
CA TYR A 46 22.51 -20.15 -30.51
C TYR A 46 21.22 -19.33 -30.40
N GLY A 47 21.30 -18.03 -30.09
CA GLY A 47 20.13 -17.14 -30.13
C GLY A 47 19.85 -16.56 -31.53
N ILE A 48 18.72 -15.88 -31.68
CA ILE A 48 18.34 -15.16 -32.93
C ILE A 48 18.15 -13.65 -32.71
N LYS A 49 18.66 -13.12 -31.59
CA LYS A 49 18.55 -11.70 -31.25
C LYS A 49 19.15 -10.78 -32.33
N ALA A 50 20.16 -11.24 -33.06
CA ALA A 50 20.76 -10.47 -34.16
C ALA A 50 19.74 -10.21 -35.28
N ILE A 51 18.91 -11.19 -35.65
CA ILE A 51 17.83 -11.00 -36.65
C ILE A 51 16.75 -10.05 -36.13
N TYR A 52 16.36 -10.19 -34.87
CA TYR A 52 15.42 -9.28 -34.24
C TYR A 52 15.92 -7.83 -34.30
N LEU A 53 17.21 -7.60 -34.04
CA LEU A 53 17.84 -6.27 -34.11
C LEU A 53 17.99 -5.79 -35.56
N LEU A 54 18.42 -6.66 -36.47
CA LEU A 54 18.51 -6.36 -37.91
C LEU A 54 17.16 -5.86 -38.45
N SER A 55 16.07 -6.53 -38.09
CA SER A 55 14.72 -6.12 -38.47
C SER A 55 14.42 -4.69 -38.02
N LYS A 56 14.79 -4.37 -36.77
CA LYS A 56 14.62 -3.02 -36.21
C LYS A 56 15.47 -1.98 -36.95
N GLU A 57 16.71 -2.31 -37.26
CA GLU A 57 17.64 -1.43 -37.98
C GLU A 57 17.17 -1.16 -39.42
N MET A 58 16.54 -2.14 -40.06
CA MET A 58 15.93 -2.00 -41.39
C MET A 58 14.57 -1.28 -41.38
N GLY A 59 14.17 -0.66 -40.26
CA GLY A 59 12.99 0.20 -40.16
C GLY A 59 11.67 -0.51 -39.81
N TYR A 60 11.71 -1.83 -39.60
CA TYR A 60 10.56 -2.58 -39.10
C TYR A 60 10.35 -2.34 -37.59
N SER A 61 9.18 -2.74 -37.11
CA SER A 61 8.78 -2.64 -35.71
C SER A 61 8.69 -4.05 -35.12
N PRO A 62 9.84 -4.70 -34.82
CA PRO A 62 9.84 -6.06 -34.31
C PRO A 62 9.36 -6.09 -32.86
N LYS A 63 8.33 -6.90 -32.60
CA LYS A 63 7.72 -7.16 -31.30
C LYS A 63 7.88 -8.64 -30.96
N ARG A 64 7.72 -8.98 -29.69
CA ARG A 64 7.79 -10.36 -29.20
C ARG A 64 6.42 -10.80 -28.72
N PHE A 65 5.93 -11.90 -29.27
CA PHE A 65 4.67 -12.52 -28.93
C PHE A 65 4.93 -13.71 -28.00
N HIS A 66 4.21 -13.82 -26.88
CA HIS A 66 4.53 -14.78 -25.81
C HIS A 66 3.34 -15.67 -25.45
N TYR A 67 2.26 -15.59 -26.22
CA TYR A 67 0.99 -16.22 -25.93
C TYR A 67 0.68 -17.28 -27.00
N PRO A 68 -0.20 -18.25 -26.70
CA PRO A 68 -0.74 -19.16 -27.73
C PRO A 68 -1.52 -18.41 -28.81
N ALA A 69 -1.74 -19.06 -29.95
CA ALA A 69 -2.42 -18.52 -31.13
C ALA A 69 -3.83 -17.98 -30.84
N LYS A 70 -4.54 -18.54 -29.86
CA LYS A 70 -5.87 -18.05 -29.44
C LYS A 70 -5.90 -16.62 -28.94
N PHE A 71 -4.75 -16.05 -28.57
CA PHE A 71 -4.61 -14.65 -28.15
C PHE A 71 -4.11 -13.73 -29.27
N ILE A 72 -3.92 -14.25 -30.49
CA ILE A 72 -3.65 -13.43 -31.65
C ILE A 72 -4.92 -12.63 -31.95
N SER A 73 -4.80 -11.31 -32.00
CA SER A 73 -5.93 -10.40 -32.19
C SER A 73 -5.74 -9.54 -33.43
N ASN A 74 -4.64 -8.80 -33.49
CA ASN A 74 -4.37 -7.78 -34.52
C ASN A 74 -3.01 -7.96 -35.18
N GLU A 75 -2.22 -8.93 -34.74
CA GLU A 75 -0.91 -9.25 -35.30
C GLU A 75 -1.10 -9.73 -36.75
N LYS A 76 -0.56 -9.02 -37.75
CA LYS A 76 -0.72 -9.39 -39.16
C LYS A 76 0.42 -10.26 -39.71
N LEU A 77 1.56 -10.24 -39.03
CA LEU A 77 2.76 -10.96 -39.42
C LEU A 77 3.41 -11.58 -38.19
N ILE A 78 3.52 -12.92 -38.20
CA ILE A 78 4.16 -13.71 -37.14
C ILE A 78 5.35 -14.45 -37.73
N VAL A 79 6.45 -14.46 -36.99
CA VAL A 79 7.68 -15.18 -37.30
C VAL A 79 7.82 -16.31 -36.29
N ALA A 80 7.81 -17.55 -36.77
CA ALA A 80 8.04 -18.76 -36.00
C ALA A 80 9.40 -19.35 -36.41
N TYR A 81 10.41 -19.18 -35.56
CA TYR A 81 11.73 -19.78 -35.75
C TYR A 81 11.80 -21.07 -34.93
N ARG A 82 12.19 -22.19 -35.55
CA ARG A 82 12.31 -23.53 -34.95
C ARG A 82 11.25 -23.80 -33.87
N PRO A 83 9.95 -23.74 -34.21
CA PRO A 83 8.92 -23.90 -33.19
C PRO A 83 8.99 -25.30 -32.58
N ASP A 84 8.79 -25.39 -31.26
CA ASP A 84 8.65 -26.68 -30.58
C ASP A 84 7.47 -27.46 -31.17
N ILE A 85 7.70 -28.70 -31.58
CA ILE A 85 6.72 -29.53 -32.30
C ILE A 85 5.49 -29.80 -31.43
N ALA A 86 5.69 -30.06 -30.14
CA ALA A 86 4.58 -30.41 -29.25
C ALA A 86 3.64 -29.23 -29.06
N LEU A 87 4.19 -28.02 -28.89
CA LEU A 87 3.41 -26.79 -28.80
C LEU A 87 2.78 -26.40 -30.15
N PHE A 88 3.54 -26.47 -31.23
CA PHE A 88 3.07 -26.03 -32.55
C PHE A 88 1.98 -26.95 -33.12
N ASN A 89 2.04 -28.25 -32.83
CA ASN A 89 1.06 -29.24 -33.26
C ASN A 89 -0.11 -29.41 -32.27
N GLU A 90 -0.23 -28.61 -31.22
CA GLU A 90 -1.38 -28.66 -30.31
C GLU A 90 -2.67 -28.23 -31.05
N ASP A 91 -3.76 -28.99 -30.93
CA ASP A 91 -5.00 -28.76 -31.70
C ASP A 91 -5.54 -27.31 -31.62
N GLU A 92 -5.50 -26.70 -30.42
CA GLU A 92 -5.90 -25.30 -30.23
C GLU A 92 -4.99 -24.33 -30.99
N GLU A 93 -3.68 -24.60 -31.01
CA GLU A 93 -2.68 -23.80 -31.71
C GLU A 93 -2.87 -23.91 -33.22
N GLN A 94 -3.06 -25.14 -33.73
CA GLN A 94 -3.32 -25.39 -35.14
C GLN A 94 -4.57 -24.63 -35.61
N LEU A 95 -5.66 -24.75 -34.86
CA LEU A 95 -6.92 -24.07 -35.19
C LEU A 95 -6.75 -22.55 -35.17
N GLY A 96 -6.07 -22.01 -34.15
CA GLY A 96 -5.80 -20.58 -34.03
C GLY A 96 -4.98 -20.03 -35.18
N ILE A 97 -3.85 -20.67 -35.52
CA ILE A 97 -3.00 -20.25 -36.64
C ILE A 97 -3.73 -20.43 -37.98
N LYS A 98 -4.51 -21.51 -38.16
CA LYS A 98 -5.28 -21.75 -39.39
C LYS A 98 -6.34 -20.65 -39.61
N GLN A 99 -7.12 -20.33 -38.59
CA GLN A 99 -8.10 -19.24 -38.65
C GLN A 99 -7.42 -17.90 -38.91
N TRP A 100 -6.29 -17.65 -38.24
CA TRP A 100 -5.51 -16.45 -38.42
C TRP A 100 -4.97 -16.30 -39.84
N LEU A 101 -4.45 -17.36 -40.45
CA LEU A 101 -4.03 -17.38 -41.86
C LEU A 101 -5.21 -17.13 -42.80
N LEU A 102 -6.35 -17.76 -42.57
CA LEU A 102 -7.57 -17.57 -43.36
C LEU A 102 -8.07 -16.12 -43.36
N ASN A 103 -7.73 -15.32 -42.34
CA ASN A 103 -8.05 -13.89 -42.26
C ASN A 103 -7.07 -12.99 -43.07
N GLY A 104 -6.24 -13.57 -43.94
CA GLY A 104 -5.34 -12.80 -44.80
C GLY A 104 -3.97 -12.46 -44.20
N ASN A 105 -3.61 -13.08 -43.08
CA ASN A 105 -2.36 -12.79 -42.38
C ASN A 105 -1.19 -13.62 -42.91
N THR A 106 0.03 -13.25 -42.50
CA THR A 106 1.27 -13.83 -43.04
C THR A 106 2.10 -14.54 -41.96
N LEU A 107 2.37 -15.83 -42.14
CA LEU A 107 3.31 -16.58 -41.30
C LEU A 107 4.67 -16.68 -41.99
N ILE A 108 5.76 -16.30 -41.31
CA ILE A 108 7.12 -16.66 -41.70
C ILE A 108 7.55 -17.82 -40.79
N LEU A 109 7.80 -18.99 -41.38
CA LEU A 109 8.19 -20.20 -40.69
C LEU A 109 9.62 -20.57 -41.08
N ILE A 110 10.49 -20.72 -40.09
CA ILE A 110 11.86 -21.19 -40.27
C ILE A 110 11.98 -22.50 -39.48
N PRO A 111 11.59 -23.64 -40.06
CA PRO A 111 11.53 -24.91 -39.35
C PRO A 111 12.92 -25.52 -39.22
N GLU A 112 13.11 -26.36 -38.21
CA GLU A 112 14.28 -27.23 -38.14
C GLU A 112 14.18 -28.34 -39.21
N ARG A 113 15.24 -28.55 -40.00
CA ARG A 113 15.23 -29.48 -41.13
C ARG A 113 14.87 -30.90 -40.74
N GLY A 114 15.34 -31.34 -39.57
CA GLY A 114 15.10 -32.69 -39.06
C GLY A 114 13.63 -32.95 -38.70
N THR A 115 12.88 -31.88 -38.37
CA THR A 115 11.54 -31.97 -37.80
C THR A 115 10.47 -31.30 -38.66
N ALA A 116 10.87 -30.62 -39.74
CA ALA A 116 9.97 -29.89 -40.62
C ALA A 116 8.79 -30.75 -41.11
N ARG A 117 9.03 -32.01 -41.51
CA ARG A 117 7.98 -32.92 -41.99
C ARG A 117 6.92 -33.29 -40.94
N SER A 118 7.21 -33.06 -39.66
CA SER A 118 6.31 -33.36 -38.56
C SER A 118 5.42 -32.18 -38.19
N LEU A 119 5.60 -31.00 -38.80
CA LEU A 119 4.77 -29.84 -38.51
C LEU A 119 3.46 -29.89 -39.32
N TRP A 120 2.32 -29.81 -38.63
CA TRP A 120 0.97 -29.87 -39.22
C TRP A 120 0.73 -28.86 -40.36
N ILE A 121 1.44 -27.73 -40.33
CA ILE A 121 1.30 -26.65 -41.30
C ILE A 121 1.63 -27.12 -42.72
N PHE A 122 2.53 -28.10 -42.90
CA PHE A 122 2.85 -28.63 -44.21
C PHE A 122 1.72 -29.47 -44.81
N ASP A 123 0.96 -30.17 -43.98
CA ASP A 123 -0.25 -30.87 -44.41
C ASP A 123 -1.30 -29.85 -44.87
N THR A 124 -1.48 -28.77 -44.09
CA THR A 124 -2.40 -27.67 -44.45
C THR A 124 -1.98 -26.96 -45.74
N ILE A 125 -0.68 -26.67 -45.92
CA ILE A 125 -0.16 -26.09 -47.16
C ILE A 125 -0.42 -27.06 -48.33
N SER A 126 -0.20 -28.36 -48.15
CA SER A 126 -0.44 -29.36 -49.20
C SER A 126 -1.91 -29.39 -49.63
N GLU A 127 -2.83 -29.29 -48.69
CA GLU A 127 -4.29 -29.31 -48.91
C GLU A 127 -4.83 -28.00 -49.50
N MET A 128 -4.33 -26.85 -49.03
CA MET A 128 -4.96 -25.55 -49.27
C MET A 128 -4.12 -24.60 -50.16
N LYS A 129 -2.94 -25.02 -50.64
CA LYS A 129 -2.12 -24.18 -51.51
C LYS A 129 -2.87 -23.80 -52.78
N GLU A 130 -2.90 -22.50 -53.06
CA GLU A 130 -3.39 -21.97 -54.33
C GLU A 130 -2.23 -21.73 -55.30
N TRP A 131 -1.14 -21.20 -54.78
CA TRP A 131 0.08 -20.93 -55.53
C TRP A 131 1.30 -21.12 -54.64
N HIS A 132 2.46 -21.37 -55.26
CA HIS A 132 3.74 -21.32 -54.58
C HIS A 132 4.80 -20.62 -55.43
N GLU A 133 5.80 -20.04 -54.78
CA GLU A 133 6.95 -19.45 -55.44
C GLU A 133 8.20 -19.81 -54.64
N VAL A 134 9.19 -20.39 -55.32
CA VAL A 134 10.47 -20.75 -54.71
C VAL A 134 11.52 -19.77 -55.21
N SER A 135 12.24 -19.17 -54.29
CA SER A 135 13.39 -18.31 -54.56
C SER A 135 14.58 -18.78 -53.73
N ASN A 136 15.78 -18.61 -54.26
CA ASN A 136 17.01 -18.88 -53.52
C ASN A 136 17.76 -17.57 -53.34
N ILE A 137 18.07 -17.22 -52.10
CA ILE A 137 18.86 -16.05 -51.74
C ILE A 137 20.15 -16.59 -51.14
N GLY A 138 21.20 -16.62 -51.97
CA GLY A 138 22.41 -17.37 -51.65
C GLY A 138 22.10 -18.84 -51.38
N ASN A 139 22.46 -19.31 -50.18
CA ASN A 139 22.20 -20.69 -49.75
C ASN A 139 20.83 -20.90 -49.08
N ILE A 140 20.02 -19.84 -48.94
CA ILE A 140 18.72 -19.89 -48.26
C ILE A 140 17.61 -20.10 -49.28
N THR A 141 16.86 -21.19 -49.11
CA THR A 141 15.65 -21.44 -49.89
C THR A 141 14.47 -20.76 -49.21
N VAL A 142 13.80 -19.86 -49.93
CA VAL A 142 12.62 -19.14 -49.46
C VAL A 142 11.45 -19.54 -50.35
N THR A 143 10.47 -20.23 -49.77
CA THR A 143 9.27 -20.67 -50.47
C THR A 143 8.05 -19.97 -49.92
N TRP A 144 7.37 -19.22 -50.78
CA TRP A 144 6.08 -18.61 -50.48
C TRP A 144 4.95 -19.51 -50.92
N TYR A 145 3.92 -19.62 -50.10
CA TYR A 145 2.68 -20.32 -50.38
C TYR A 145 1.51 -19.36 -50.14
N GLY A 146 0.57 -19.30 -51.09
CA GLY A 146 -0.76 -18.72 -50.85
C GLY A 146 -1.66 -19.78 -50.24
N VAL A 147 -2.23 -19.50 -49.06
CA VAL A 147 -3.08 -20.43 -48.31
C VAL A 147 -4.36 -19.70 -47.92
N GLY A 148 -5.44 -19.92 -48.68
CA GLY A 148 -6.65 -19.11 -48.61
C GLY A 148 -6.33 -17.64 -48.89
N GLU A 149 -6.85 -16.72 -48.06
CA GLU A 149 -6.53 -15.30 -48.18
C GLU A 149 -5.12 -14.94 -47.67
N GLY A 150 -4.50 -15.83 -46.88
CA GLY A 150 -3.23 -15.62 -46.21
C GLY A 150 -2.02 -16.13 -46.97
N LYS A 151 -0.85 -15.98 -46.35
CA LYS A 151 0.44 -16.37 -46.93
C LYS A 151 1.32 -17.08 -45.91
N VAL A 152 2.03 -18.11 -46.34
CA VAL A 152 3.07 -18.78 -45.54
C VAL A 152 4.39 -18.71 -46.28
N CYS A 153 5.41 -18.14 -45.64
CA CYS A 153 6.78 -18.10 -46.13
C CYS A 153 7.61 -19.11 -45.34
N VAL A 154 8.04 -20.19 -45.98
CA VAL A 154 8.92 -21.20 -45.39
C VAL A 154 10.36 -20.90 -45.82
N MET A 155 11.24 -20.69 -44.85
CA MET A 155 12.66 -20.48 -45.12
C MET A 155 13.47 -21.66 -44.59
N GLY A 156 14.28 -22.26 -45.46
CA GLY A 156 15.16 -23.36 -45.08
C GLY A 156 16.43 -22.88 -44.37
N GLN A 157 17.28 -23.85 -44.01
CA GLN A 157 18.61 -23.58 -43.45
C GLN A 157 18.59 -22.75 -42.15
N GLU A 158 17.82 -23.21 -41.18
CA GLU A 158 17.62 -22.64 -39.84
C GLU A 158 18.92 -22.23 -39.12
N ASP A 159 20.00 -23.00 -39.26
CA ASP A 159 21.27 -22.73 -38.54
C ASP A 159 21.93 -21.42 -38.99
N TYR A 160 21.66 -20.95 -40.20
CA TYR A 160 22.22 -19.69 -40.71
C TYR A 160 21.57 -18.45 -40.07
N PHE A 161 20.40 -18.60 -39.45
CA PHE A 161 19.70 -17.50 -38.78
C PHE A 161 20.19 -17.26 -37.34
N LEU A 162 21.05 -18.14 -36.81
CA LEU A 162 21.65 -18.01 -35.49
C LEU A 162 22.65 -16.85 -35.44
N ASN A 163 22.79 -16.23 -34.27
CA ASN A 163 23.73 -15.12 -34.03
C ASN A 163 25.16 -15.45 -34.48
N THR A 164 25.60 -16.70 -34.29
CA THR A 164 26.94 -17.17 -34.69
C THR A 164 27.16 -17.21 -36.21
N ASN A 165 26.12 -17.48 -36.98
CA ASN A 165 26.22 -17.71 -38.44
C ASN A 165 25.66 -16.55 -39.28
N LEU A 166 24.82 -15.68 -38.69
CA LEU A 166 24.11 -14.63 -39.43
C LEU A 166 25.06 -13.69 -40.19
N GLY A 167 26.19 -13.31 -39.57
CA GLY A 167 27.16 -12.40 -40.19
C GLY A 167 27.91 -12.97 -41.40
N ASN A 168 27.94 -14.31 -41.55
CA ASN A 168 28.63 -15.01 -42.63
C ASN A 168 27.65 -15.70 -43.61
N SER A 169 26.37 -15.37 -43.56
CA SER A 169 25.33 -16.00 -44.38
C SER A 169 24.38 -14.99 -45.00
N ASP A 170 23.69 -15.40 -46.05
CA ASP A 170 22.65 -14.60 -46.71
C ASP A 170 21.30 -14.65 -45.98
N ALA A 171 21.23 -15.28 -44.79
CA ALA A 171 19.99 -15.43 -44.02
C ALA A 171 19.38 -14.09 -43.61
N GLY A 172 20.22 -13.10 -43.25
CA GLY A 172 19.73 -11.75 -42.95
C GLY A 172 19.07 -11.10 -44.16
N ILE A 173 19.70 -11.20 -45.33
CA ILE A 173 19.17 -10.66 -46.60
C ILE A 173 17.86 -11.37 -46.97
N ALA A 174 17.85 -12.70 -46.89
CA ALA A 174 16.67 -13.50 -47.17
C ALA A 174 15.50 -13.13 -46.25
N PHE A 175 15.78 -12.95 -44.96
CA PHE A 175 14.77 -12.61 -43.96
C PHE A 175 14.19 -11.22 -44.22
N ILE A 176 15.03 -10.22 -44.46
CA ILE A 176 14.58 -8.87 -44.78
C ILE A 176 13.80 -8.84 -46.10
N GLY A 177 14.25 -9.56 -47.13
CA GLY A 177 13.49 -9.71 -48.38
C GLY A 177 12.12 -10.35 -48.17
N ALA A 178 12.00 -11.30 -47.24
CA ALA A 178 10.71 -11.88 -46.86
C ALA A 178 9.81 -10.85 -46.15
N LEU A 179 10.37 -10.01 -45.27
CA LEU A 179 9.62 -8.92 -44.63
C LEU A 179 9.15 -7.86 -45.64
N GLU A 180 10.02 -7.49 -46.59
CA GLU A 180 9.68 -6.53 -47.65
C GLU A 180 8.52 -7.03 -48.51
N ARG A 181 8.58 -8.32 -48.90
CA ARG A 181 7.49 -8.97 -49.64
C ARG A 181 6.20 -9.09 -48.84
N ALA A 182 6.28 -9.28 -47.53
CA ALA A 182 5.10 -9.26 -46.67
C ALA A 182 4.45 -7.87 -46.62
N GLY A 183 5.26 -6.79 -46.69
CA GLY A 183 4.78 -5.41 -46.68
C GLY A 183 4.17 -4.96 -45.34
N ILE A 184 4.44 -5.69 -44.26
CA ILE A 184 3.89 -5.45 -42.93
C ILE A 184 5.02 -4.95 -42.01
N ARG A 185 4.85 -3.74 -41.47
CA ARG A 185 5.87 -3.09 -40.62
C ARG A 185 6.02 -3.73 -39.24
N ASP A 186 4.90 -4.14 -38.63
CA ASP A 186 4.89 -4.77 -37.31
C ASP A 186 5.17 -6.27 -37.46
N VAL A 187 6.33 -6.72 -36.93
CA VAL A 187 6.81 -8.11 -37.08
C VAL A 187 6.79 -8.77 -35.71
N TYR A 188 5.98 -9.82 -35.54
CA TYR A 188 5.85 -10.49 -34.23
C TYR A 188 6.66 -11.78 -34.19
N PHE A 189 7.78 -11.77 -33.47
CA PHE A 189 8.56 -12.98 -33.20
C PHE A 189 7.88 -13.80 -32.12
N ASN A 190 7.54 -15.06 -32.42
CA ASN A 190 6.84 -15.93 -31.50
C ASN A 190 7.83 -16.61 -30.54
N GLU A 191 7.78 -16.21 -29.27
CA GLU A 191 8.58 -16.74 -28.17
C GLU A 191 7.84 -17.84 -27.38
N TYR A 192 6.52 -18.01 -27.61
CA TYR A 192 5.71 -19.04 -26.96
C TYR A 192 6.26 -20.44 -27.28
N TYR A 193 6.67 -20.67 -28.53
CA TYR A 193 7.27 -21.94 -28.96
C TYR A 193 8.65 -22.26 -28.38
N HIS A 194 9.25 -21.32 -27.64
CA HIS A 194 10.51 -21.52 -26.91
C HIS A 194 10.29 -21.58 -25.40
N TYR A 195 9.06 -21.88 -24.96
CA TYR A 195 8.64 -21.93 -23.56
C TYR A 195 8.83 -20.60 -22.81
N ILE A 196 9.00 -19.48 -23.52
CA ILE A 196 9.04 -18.15 -22.93
C ILE A 196 7.61 -17.61 -22.89
N GLN A 197 6.86 -18.15 -21.95
CA GLN A 197 5.54 -17.64 -21.64
C GLN A 197 5.70 -16.48 -20.66
N LYS A 198 5.10 -15.33 -20.99
CA LYS A 198 4.71 -14.43 -19.91
C LYS A 198 3.54 -15.10 -19.19
N PRO A 199 3.46 -15.05 -17.86
CA PRO A 199 2.23 -15.46 -17.18
C PRO A 199 1.06 -14.80 -17.92
N ALA A 200 0.01 -15.57 -18.20
CA ALA A 200 -1.17 -15.10 -18.94
C ALA A 200 -1.49 -13.67 -18.50
N PRO A 201 -1.73 -12.73 -19.45
CA PRO A 201 -1.73 -11.32 -19.13
C PRO A 201 -2.61 -11.13 -17.92
N GLY A 202 -2.00 -10.69 -16.81
CA GLY A 202 -2.72 -10.59 -15.55
C GLY A 202 -3.93 -9.68 -15.79
N VAL A 203 -4.96 -9.80 -14.97
CA VAL A 203 -6.14 -8.90 -15.03
C VAL A 203 -5.71 -7.43 -15.17
N TRP A 204 -4.59 -7.07 -14.56
CA TRP A 204 -3.92 -5.78 -14.69
C TRP A 204 -3.50 -5.37 -16.11
N GLU A 205 -2.93 -6.28 -16.91
CA GLU A 205 -2.49 -6.04 -18.29
C GLU A 205 -3.67 -6.06 -19.28
N LEU A 206 -4.68 -6.89 -19.01
CA LEU A 206 -5.88 -7.05 -19.84
C LEU A 206 -6.80 -5.81 -19.84
N ILE A 207 -6.81 -5.07 -18.74
CA ILE A 207 -7.63 -3.87 -18.54
C ILE A 207 -7.08 -2.64 -19.32
N GLY A 208 -5.83 -2.72 -19.82
CA GLY A 208 -5.17 -1.62 -20.51
C GLY A 208 -4.85 -0.42 -19.62
N THR A 209 -4.06 0.53 -20.13
CA THR A 209 -3.60 1.71 -19.36
C THR A 209 -4.76 2.58 -18.85
N ALA A 210 -5.84 2.70 -19.63
CA ALA A 210 -7.01 3.48 -19.25
C ALA A 210 -7.76 2.87 -18.06
N GLY A 211 -7.96 1.55 -18.04
CA GLY A 211 -8.66 0.91 -16.93
C GLY A 211 -7.76 0.71 -15.70
N GLN A 212 -6.43 0.63 -15.86
CA GLN A 212 -5.49 0.71 -14.74
C GLN A 212 -5.65 2.03 -13.97
N LEU A 213 -5.77 3.15 -14.69
CA LEU A 213 -6.01 4.47 -14.08
C LEU A 213 -7.38 4.52 -13.40
N ALA A 214 -8.43 3.95 -14.00
CA ALA A 214 -9.76 3.88 -13.41
C ALA A 214 -9.77 3.07 -12.10
N LEU A 215 -9.05 1.95 -12.04
CA LEU A 215 -8.95 1.14 -10.84
C LEU A 215 -8.18 1.88 -9.73
N ILE A 216 -7.07 2.53 -10.08
CA ILE A 216 -6.31 3.36 -9.12
C ILE A 216 -7.20 4.47 -8.56
N GLN A 217 -7.96 5.16 -9.41
CA GLN A 217 -8.91 6.20 -9.01
C GLN A 217 -9.97 5.66 -8.03
N LEU A 218 -10.49 4.45 -8.29
CA LEU A 218 -11.48 3.78 -7.44
C LEU A 218 -10.90 3.41 -6.08
N VAL A 219 -9.69 2.85 -6.05
CA VAL A 219 -8.98 2.51 -4.80
C VAL A 219 -8.69 3.77 -3.98
N ILE A 220 -8.24 4.86 -4.61
CA ILE A 220 -8.03 6.15 -3.93
C ILE A 220 -9.35 6.67 -3.36
N THR A 221 -10.45 6.59 -4.10
CA THR A 221 -11.77 7.00 -3.64
C THR A 221 -12.22 6.18 -2.43
N LEU A 222 -11.97 4.87 -2.44
CA LEU A 222 -12.29 3.97 -1.34
C LEU A 222 -11.45 4.30 -0.09
N ILE A 223 -10.15 4.55 -0.25
CA ILE A 223 -9.26 4.99 0.84
C ILE A 223 -9.76 6.31 1.42
N LEU A 224 -10.11 7.29 0.58
CA LEU A 224 -10.65 8.57 1.04
C LEU A 224 -12.00 8.40 1.76
N ALA A 225 -12.87 7.49 1.30
CA ALA A 225 -14.13 7.18 1.97
C ALA A 225 -13.90 6.56 3.36
N VAL A 226 -12.95 5.63 3.47
CA VAL A 226 -12.57 5.03 4.76
C VAL A 226 -11.93 6.07 5.69
N VAL A 227 -11.01 6.90 5.18
CA VAL A 227 -10.38 7.98 5.97
C VAL A 227 -11.41 9.01 6.43
N LYS A 228 -12.38 9.37 5.59
CA LYS A 228 -13.51 10.24 5.95
C LYS A 228 -14.39 9.61 7.04
N GLY A 229 -14.56 8.29 7.02
CA GLY A 229 -15.31 7.56 8.05
C GLY A 229 -14.54 7.36 9.37
N TRP A 230 -13.20 7.37 9.35
CA TRP A 230 -12.39 7.00 10.51
C TRP A 230 -12.15 8.13 11.51
N LYS A 231 -12.31 9.39 11.08
CA LYS A 231 -12.22 10.54 11.98
C LYS A 231 -12.88 11.76 11.32
N PRO A 232 -13.93 12.37 11.91
CA PRO A 232 -14.34 13.68 11.45
C PRO A 232 -13.13 14.62 11.57
N PHE A 233 -12.81 15.32 10.48
CA PHE A 233 -11.90 16.47 10.51
C PHE A 233 -12.61 17.60 11.25
N GLY A 234 -12.68 17.46 12.58
CA GLY A 234 -13.39 18.35 13.46
C GLY A 234 -13.15 17.86 14.88
N ARG A 235 -12.69 18.78 15.73
CA ARG A 235 -12.62 18.53 17.17
C ARG A 235 -14.06 18.35 17.64
N ASP A 236 -14.36 17.19 18.19
CA ASP A 236 -15.66 16.89 18.79
C ASP A 236 -15.81 17.81 20.00
N ASN A 237 -16.38 19.00 19.78
CA ASN A 237 -16.78 19.89 20.84
C ASN A 237 -18.11 19.36 21.39
N LEU A 238 -18.07 18.17 21.98
CA LEU A 238 -19.04 17.80 22.99
C LEU A 238 -18.78 18.74 24.16
N GLU A 239 -19.48 19.87 24.16
CA GLU A 239 -19.57 20.73 25.32
C GLU A 239 -19.98 19.85 26.51
N ASP A 240 -19.10 19.84 27.51
CA ASP A 240 -19.26 19.07 28.74
C ASP A 240 -20.70 19.20 29.26
N TYR A 241 -21.32 18.04 29.48
CA TYR A 241 -22.54 17.93 30.26
C TYR A 241 -22.41 18.79 31.52
N TRP A 242 -23.44 19.61 31.80
CA TRP A 242 -23.58 20.41 33.01
C TRP A 242 -23.50 19.54 34.26
N ASN A 243 -22.29 19.21 34.69
CA ASN A 243 -22.04 18.58 35.97
C ASN A 243 -22.39 19.64 37.01
N LYS A 244 -23.51 19.44 37.71
CA LYS A 244 -23.99 20.35 38.75
C LYS A 244 -22.82 20.58 39.72
N ARG A 245 -22.28 21.81 39.76
CA ARG A 245 -21.11 22.12 40.58
C ARG A 245 -21.42 21.69 42.03
N PRO A 246 -20.53 20.94 42.69
CA PRO A 246 -20.80 20.50 44.04
C PRO A 246 -20.98 21.75 44.92
N GLU A 247 -22.07 21.80 45.68
CA GLU A 247 -22.46 22.97 46.50
C GLU A 247 -21.32 23.43 47.44
N ASN A 248 -20.41 22.51 47.76
CA ASN A 248 -19.28 22.72 48.66
C ASN A 248 -17.97 23.16 47.97
N GLU A 249 -17.96 23.41 46.66
CA GLU A 249 -16.75 23.82 45.92
C GLU A 249 -16.17 25.14 46.44
N VAL A 250 -17.05 26.11 46.74
CA VAL A 250 -16.65 27.42 47.30
C VAL A 250 -16.04 27.25 48.69
N LEU A 251 -16.62 26.39 49.52
CA LEU A 251 -16.10 26.10 50.86
C LEU A 251 -14.72 25.41 50.80
N LEU A 252 -14.56 24.45 49.89
CA LEU A 252 -13.28 23.78 49.64
C LEU A 252 -12.22 24.75 49.10
N ALA A 253 -12.58 25.62 48.17
CA ALA A 253 -11.68 26.65 47.64
C ALA A 253 -11.23 27.61 48.74
N LEU A 254 -12.16 28.08 49.58
CA LEU A 254 -11.88 29.03 50.66
C LEU A 254 -11.02 28.39 51.77
N SER A 255 -11.30 27.15 52.16
CA SER A 255 -10.50 26.42 53.15
C SER A 255 -9.06 26.17 52.67
N ASN A 256 -8.89 25.81 51.39
CA ASN A 256 -7.56 25.68 50.77
C ASN A 256 -6.82 27.02 50.72
N LEU A 257 -7.51 28.13 50.45
CA LEU A 257 -6.93 29.46 50.45
C LEU A 257 -6.41 29.85 51.85
N TYR A 258 -7.23 29.67 52.90
CA TYR A 258 -6.82 29.93 54.29
C TYR A 258 -5.63 29.06 54.73
N ALA A 259 -5.63 27.78 54.35
CA ALA A 259 -4.52 26.88 54.64
C ALA A 259 -3.23 27.30 53.92
N ARG A 260 -3.32 27.67 52.64
CA ARG A 260 -2.16 28.08 51.83
C ARG A 260 -1.55 29.40 52.30
N MET A 261 -2.38 30.37 52.68
CA MET A 261 -1.93 31.66 53.21
C MET A 261 -1.46 31.60 54.66
N ARG A 262 -1.58 30.44 55.33
CA ARG A 262 -1.33 30.25 56.78
C ARG A 262 -2.07 31.27 57.66
N SER A 263 -3.19 31.80 57.16
CA SER A 263 -3.96 32.86 57.81
C SER A 263 -5.02 32.28 58.76
N TYR A 264 -4.57 31.37 59.64
CA TYR A 264 -5.36 30.81 60.74
C TYR A 264 -6.06 31.86 61.63
N PRO A 265 -5.45 33.03 61.90
CA PRO A 265 -6.09 34.12 62.63
C PRO A 265 -7.41 34.58 62.02
N LEU A 266 -7.41 34.75 60.70
CA LEU A 266 -8.51 35.31 59.95
C LEU A 266 -9.66 34.31 59.86
N MET A 267 -9.33 33.03 59.67
CA MET A 267 -10.30 31.94 59.72
C MET A 267 -10.96 31.86 61.11
N LEU A 268 -10.16 31.88 62.18
CA LEU A 268 -10.69 31.81 63.55
C LEU A 268 -11.51 33.07 63.89
N SER A 269 -11.10 34.25 63.44
CA SER A 269 -11.84 35.50 63.64
C SER A 269 -13.22 35.47 62.97
N ASN A 270 -13.30 34.96 61.74
CA ASN A 270 -14.59 34.79 61.04
C ASN A 270 -15.49 33.78 61.78
N TYR A 271 -14.94 32.65 62.21
CA TYR A 271 -15.71 31.65 62.96
C TYR A 271 -16.13 32.16 64.34
N TYR A 272 -15.24 32.86 65.06
CA TYR A 272 -15.51 33.51 66.33
C TYR A 272 -16.65 34.54 66.20
N GLY A 273 -16.60 35.40 65.18
CA GLY A 273 -17.64 36.40 64.92
C GLY A 273 -19.00 35.75 64.67
N TYR A 274 -19.02 34.71 63.82
CA TYR A 274 -20.22 33.92 63.57
C TYR A 274 -20.77 33.26 64.84
N PHE A 275 -19.89 32.61 65.63
CA PHE A 275 -20.28 31.93 66.86
C PHE A 275 -20.91 32.90 67.86
N ARG A 276 -20.28 34.07 68.08
CA ARG A 276 -20.79 35.11 68.98
C ARG A 276 -22.13 35.67 68.49
N GLN A 277 -22.30 35.88 67.19
CA GLN A 277 -23.56 36.37 66.63
C GLN A 277 -24.68 35.35 66.78
N LYS A 278 -24.42 34.08 66.43
CA LYS A 278 -25.44 33.02 66.42
C LYS A 278 -25.82 32.56 67.83
N TYR A 279 -24.85 32.44 68.73
CA TYR A 279 -25.05 31.91 70.08
C TYR A 279 -25.01 32.98 71.16
N GLY A 280 -24.98 34.27 70.79
CA GLY A 280 -24.89 35.40 71.73
C GLY A 280 -25.92 35.37 72.86
N ARG A 281 -27.16 34.94 72.57
CA ARG A 281 -28.21 34.79 73.60
C ARG A 281 -27.92 33.69 74.62
N PHE A 282 -27.22 32.63 74.24
CA PHE A 282 -26.82 31.55 75.16
C PHE A 282 -25.60 31.94 75.98
N LEU A 283 -24.76 32.83 75.45
CA LEU A 283 -23.61 33.39 76.17
C LEU A 283 -24.01 34.38 77.27
N THR A 284 -25.27 34.84 77.31
CA THR A 284 -25.79 35.74 78.35
C THR A 284 -26.51 35.02 79.50
N VAL A 285 -26.83 33.73 79.37
CA VAL A 285 -27.53 32.97 80.41
C VAL A 285 -26.53 32.34 81.38
N PRO A 286 -26.64 32.56 82.70
CA PRO A 286 -25.71 32.00 83.68
C PRO A 286 -25.78 30.47 83.73
N GLY A 287 -24.63 29.81 83.54
CA GLY A 287 -24.51 28.35 83.63
C GLY A 287 -23.10 27.80 83.37
N PRO A 288 -22.86 26.50 83.63
CA PRO A 288 -21.56 25.87 83.44
C PRO A 288 -21.09 25.92 81.97
N LEU A 289 -22.04 25.87 81.04
CA LEU A 289 -21.78 26.00 79.60
C LEU A 289 -21.32 27.40 79.21
N GLN A 290 -21.88 28.44 79.84
CA GLN A 290 -21.47 29.82 79.62
C GLN A 290 -20.02 30.05 80.07
N TYR A 291 -19.66 29.56 81.25
CA TYR A 291 -18.30 29.70 81.76
C TYR A 291 -17.27 29.04 80.83
N LYS A 292 -17.55 27.81 80.39
CA LYS A 292 -16.72 27.08 79.42
C LYS A 292 -16.63 27.83 78.08
N ALA A 293 -17.76 28.38 77.60
CA ALA A 293 -17.78 29.17 76.37
C ALA A 293 -16.97 30.47 76.49
N MET A 294 -17.11 31.21 77.58
CA MET A 294 -16.34 32.45 77.81
C MET A 294 -14.84 32.18 77.91
N GLN A 295 -14.42 31.09 78.57
CA GLN A 295 -13.01 30.69 78.60
C GLN A 295 -12.46 30.37 77.21
N THR A 296 -13.22 29.62 76.39
CA THR A 296 -12.82 29.29 75.02
C THR A 296 -12.80 30.52 74.12
N LEU A 297 -13.75 31.45 74.27
CA LEU A 297 -13.77 32.72 73.54
C LEU A 297 -12.59 33.63 73.92
N ALA A 298 -12.23 33.71 75.20
CA ALA A 298 -11.03 34.42 75.65
C ALA A 298 -9.73 33.75 75.15
N ALA A 299 -9.73 32.43 74.94
CA ALA A 299 -8.63 31.74 74.28
C ALA A 299 -8.57 32.04 72.77
N CYS A 300 -9.73 32.22 72.13
CA CYS A 300 -9.81 32.67 70.73
C CYS A 300 -9.25 34.08 70.56
N GLU A 301 -9.64 35.04 71.39
CA GLU A 301 -9.15 36.43 71.35
C GLU A 301 -7.63 36.49 71.53
N ARG A 302 -7.10 35.79 72.55
CA ARG A 302 -5.65 35.67 72.74
C ARG A 302 -4.95 35.05 71.53
N TYR A 303 -5.55 34.04 70.91
CA TYR A 303 -5.01 33.45 69.69
C TYR A 303 -5.11 34.39 68.49
N ILE A 304 -6.14 35.23 68.39
CA ILE A 304 -6.38 36.21 67.33
C ILE A 304 -5.42 37.41 67.44
N GLU A 305 -5.03 37.81 68.64
CA GLU A 305 -4.18 38.98 68.88
C GLU A 305 -2.68 38.64 68.96
N GLY A 306 -2.31 37.43 69.38
CA GLY A 306 -0.90 37.04 69.57
C GLY A 306 -0.08 36.89 68.27
N GLY A 307 1.17 37.37 68.22
CA GLY A 307 1.98 37.37 66.99
C GLY A 307 2.51 35.99 66.52
N TYR A 308 2.63 34.98 67.40
CA TYR A 308 3.21 33.66 67.08
C TYR A 308 2.25 32.53 67.41
N ARG A 309 1.89 31.69 66.41
CA ARG A 309 0.69 30.84 66.50
C ARG A 309 0.95 29.41 66.05
N SER A 310 0.71 28.45 66.95
CA SER A 310 0.83 27.03 66.66
C SER A 310 -0.46 26.47 66.03
N ARG A 311 -0.33 25.65 64.98
CA ARG A 311 -1.45 24.89 64.37
C ARG A 311 -2.12 23.97 65.40
N LYS A 312 -1.35 23.41 66.35
CA LYS A 312 -1.86 22.53 67.41
C LYS A 312 -2.81 23.26 68.35
N GLN A 313 -2.50 24.52 68.68
CA GLN A 313 -3.36 25.36 69.52
C GLN A 313 -4.67 25.71 68.79
N LEU A 314 -4.61 26.04 67.50
CA LEU A 314 -5.82 26.31 66.70
C LEU A 314 -6.78 25.11 66.70
N ILE A 315 -6.26 23.91 66.43
CA ILE A 315 -7.06 22.68 66.37
C ILE A 315 -7.74 22.42 67.71
N ASN A 316 -7.04 22.65 68.82
CA ASN A 316 -7.63 22.48 70.15
C ASN A 316 -8.75 23.48 70.39
N ILE A 317 -8.53 24.78 70.09
CA ILE A 317 -9.55 25.83 70.24
C ILE A 317 -10.78 25.52 69.39
N MET A 318 -10.58 25.15 68.12
CA MET A 318 -11.69 24.78 67.23
C MET A 318 -12.46 23.57 67.76
N ARG A 319 -11.76 22.53 68.22
CA ARG A 319 -12.40 21.34 68.79
C ARG A 319 -13.24 21.68 70.03
N ASP A 320 -12.76 22.59 70.86
CA ASP A 320 -13.49 23.02 72.06
C ASP A 320 -14.72 23.86 71.69
N LEU A 321 -14.63 24.72 70.68
CA LEU A 321 -15.78 25.44 70.12
C LEU A 321 -16.82 24.49 69.51
N ASP A 322 -16.39 23.50 68.72
CA ASP A 322 -17.28 22.49 68.13
C ASP A 322 -18.03 21.70 69.21
N LYS A 323 -17.33 21.30 70.28
CA LYS A 323 -17.95 20.62 71.43
C LYS A 323 -19.01 21.49 72.11
N ILE A 324 -18.73 22.78 72.30
CA ILE A 324 -19.69 23.72 72.87
C ILE A 324 -20.88 23.88 71.92
N GLU A 325 -20.65 24.00 70.61
CA GLU A 325 -21.71 24.10 69.61
C GLU A 325 -22.64 22.87 69.65
N GLU A 326 -22.08 21.67 69.75
CA GLU A 326 -22.83 20.41 69.88
C GLU A 326 -23.59 20.31 71.21
N GLU A 327 -23.01 20.74 72.32
CA GLU A 327 -23.69 20.82 73.62
C GLU A 327 -24.88 21.80 73.56
N ILE A 328 -24.72 22.96 72.92
CA ILE A 328 -25.81 23.93 72.70
C ILE A 328 -26.90 23.32 71.80
N LYS A 329 -26.54 22.69 70.68
CA LYS A 329 -27.49 22.05 69.76
C LYS A 329 -28.30 20.95 70.45
N LYS A 330 -27.66 20.10 71.25
CA LYS A 330 -28.34 19.07 72.05
C LYS A 330 -29.29 19.69 73.08
N GLY A 331 -28.87 20.77 73.74
CA GLY A 331 -29.72 21.54 74.64
C GLY A 331 -30.96 22.11 73.93
N MET A 332 -30.79 22.73 72.76
CA MET A 332 -31.89 23.26 71.96
C MET A 332 -32.87 22.17 71.52
N LYS A 333 -32.38 21.00 71.11
CA LYS A 333 -33.21 19.87 70.67
C LYS A 333 -34.05 19.28 71.81
N LYS A 334 -33.61 19.42 73.06
CA LYS A 334 -34.34 18.98 74.28
C LYS A 334 -35.40 19.98 74.75
N ILE A 335 -35.38 21.22 74.24
CA ILE A 335 -36.36 22.27 74.54
C ILE A 335 -37.50 22.28 73.50
N TRP A 336 -37.26 21.71 72.32
CA TRP A 336 -38.19 21.67 71.18
C TRP A 336 -38.77 20.27 70.87
N ASN A 337 -38.36 19.26 71.64
CA ASN A 337 -39.06 17.98 71.79
C ASN A 337 -39.70 17.97 73.19
#